data_AF-A0A2G2G4V4-F1
#
_entry.id   AF-A0A2G2G4V4-F1
#
_cell.length_a   1.000
_cell.length_b   1.000
_cell.length_c   1.000
_cell.angle_alpha   90.00
_cell.angle_beta   90.00
_cell.angle_gamma   90.00
#
_symmetry.space_group_name_H-M   'P 1'
#
loop_
_entity.id
_entity.type
_entity.pdbx_description
1 polymer ?
#
loop_
_entity_poly.entity_id
_entity_poly.type
_entity_poly.pdbx_seq_one_letter_code
_entity_poly.pdbx_strand_id
1 'polypeptide(L)'
;MFDFMDSDWFIIGLEIVFLSFIAYDGWKFYKTRRKEYILNIVMAIGFALWILVPFYTKYYDWEEDQRQEVSKQCLSENNETYCKCIDNMVFKHYDFEEYKKIDRSADKDYAEFIKEFKEDCFGDSWF
;
A
#
# COMPACT_ATOMS: atom_id res chain seq x y z
N MET A 1 15.40 1.39 -1.07
CA MET A 1 15.99 2.78 -1.08
C MET A 1 14.92 3.87 -0.97
N PHE A 2 13.63 3.59 -1.22
CA PHE A 2 12.52 4.47 -0.83
C PHE A 2 11.39 3.68 -0.18
N ASP A 3 11.70 2.82 0.80
CA ASP A 3 10.70 1.96 1.47
C ASP A 3 9.63 2.78 2.22
N PHE A 4 9.88 4.06 2.49
CA PHE A 4 8.87 4.97 3.04
C PHE A 4 7.77 5.35 2.03
N MET A 5 8.04 5.31 0.73
CA MET A 5 7.07 5.69 -0.31
C MET A 5 5.95 4.64 -0.47
N ASP A 6 6.24 3.39 -0.08
CA ASP A 6 5.29 2.28 -0.04
C ASP A 6 4.58 2.17 1.33
N SER A 7 4.86 3.11 2.25
CA SER A 7 4.15 3.16 3.52
C SER A 7 2.74 3.68 3.30
N ASP A 8 1.76 2.96 3.84
CA ASP A 8 0.34 3.38 3.86
C ASP A 8 0.20 4.82 4.40
N TRP A 9 1.08 5.23 5.33
CA TRP A 9 1.10 6.58 5.89
C TRP A 9 1.51 7.66 4.88
N PHE A 10 2.42 7.36 3.97
CA PHE A 10 2.86 8.29 2.92
C PHE A 10 1.75 8.52 1.90
N ILE A 11 1.06 7.45 1.50
CA ILE A 11 -0.09 7.52 0.58
C ILE A 11 -1.22 8.35 1.19
N ILE A 12 -1.58 8.06 2.44
CA ILE A 12 -2.58 8.84 3.20
C ILE A 12 -2.16 10.32 3.30
N GLY A 13 -0.87 10.59 3.55
CA GLY A 13 -0.32 11.94 3.59
C GLY A 13 -0.48 12.68 2.25
N LEU A 14 -0.17 12.02 1.14
CA LEU A 14 -0.34 12.57 -0.21
C LEU A 14 -1.80 12.89 -0.52
N GLU A 15 -2.73 12.00 -0.16
CA GLU A 15 -4.16 12.23 -0.36
C GLU A 15 -4.66 13.46 0.41
N ILE A 16 -4.23 13.62 1.67
CA ILE A 16 -4.58 14.79 2.49
C ILE A 16 -4.08 16.08 1.82
N VAL A 17 -2.86 16.08 1.25
CA VAL A 17 -2.31 17.23 0.53
C VAL A 17 -3.15 17.56 -0.70
N PHE A 18 -3.52 16.56 -1.51
CA PHE A 18 -4.38 16.77 -2.69
C PHE A 18 -5.76 17.30 -2.31
N LEU A 19 -6.40 16.71 -1.29
CA LEU A 19 -7.69 17.19 -0.78
C LEU A 19 -7.61 18.62 -0.25
N SER A 20 -6.51 18.98 0.41
CA SER A 20 -6.29 20.34 0.92
C SER A 20 -6.17 21.36 -0.21
N PHE A 21 -5.47 21.03 -1.30
CA PHE A 21 -5.40 21.89 -2.49
C PHE A 21 -6.76 22.04 -3.17
N ILE A 22 -7.48 20.95 -3.38
CA ILE A 22 -8.83 20.99 -3.97
C ILE A 22 -9.79 21.81 -3.11
N ALA A 23 -9.75 21.64 -1.78
CA ALA A 23 -10.58 22.39 -0.85
C ALA A 23 -10.23 23.89 -0.86
N TYR A 24 -8.95 24.23 -0.88
CA TYR A 24 -8.49 25.62 -0.98
C TYR A 24 -8.97 26.29 -2.26
N ASP A 25 -8.76 25.64 -3.41
CA ASP A 25 -9.18 26.18 -4.70
C ASP A 25 -10.71 26.23 -4.83
N GLY A 26 -11.42 25.26 -4.25
CA GLY A 26 -12.88 25.25 -4.18
C GLY A 26 -13.43 26.41 -3.34
N TRP A 27 -12.85 26.66 -2.17
CA TRP A 27 -13.20 27.82 -1.34
C TRP A 27 -12.93 29.13 -2.08
N LYS A 28 -11.79 29.23 -2.77
CA LYS A 28 -11.41 30.45 -3.49
C LYS A 28 -12.23 30.68 -4.76
N PHE A 29 -12.64 29.60 -5.42
CA PHE A 29 -13.61 29.62 -6.50
C PHE A 29 -14.96 30.15 -6.02
N TYR A 30 -15.47 29.66 -4.89
CA TYR A 30 -16.73 30.13 -4.32
C TYR A 30 -16.70 31.65 -4.07
N LYS A 31 -15.58 32.15 -3.54
CA LYS A 31 -15.39 33.58 -3.23
C LYS A 31 -15.22 34.46 -4.47
N THR A 32 -14.45 34.01 -5.47
CA THR A 32 -13.98 34.86 -6.57
C THR A 32 -14.67 34.57 -7.91
N ARG A 33 -15.31 33.40 -8.05
CA ARG A 33 -15.97 32.89 -9.28
C ARG A 33 -15.08 32.86 -10.52
N ARG A 34 -13.75 32.86 -10.35
CA ARG A 34 -12.77 32.80 -11.45
C ARG A 34 -12.61 31.37 -11.96
N LYS A 35 -12.65 31.20 -13.28
CA LYS A 35 -12.52 29.88 -13.94
C LYS A 35 -11.14 29.24 -13.76
N GLU A 36 -10.11 30.02 -13.48
CA GLU A 36 -8.74 29.56 -13.18
C GLU A 36 -8.72 28.51 -12.06
N TYR A 37 -9.52 28.71 -11.01
CA TYR A 37 -9.60 27.77 -9.89
C TYR A 37 -10.25 26.43 -10.28
N ILE A 38 -11.18 26.43 -11.24
CA ILE A 38 -11.74 25.17 -11.77
C ILE A 38 -10.67 24.40 -12.53
N LEU A 39 -9.89 25.08 -13.37
CA LEU A 39 -8.79 24.45 -14.11
C LEU A 39 -7.74 23.88 -13.15
N ASN A 40 -7.41 24.59 -12.07
CA ASN A 40 -6.50 24.10 -11.04
C ASN A 40 -7.03 22.83 -10.36
N ILE A 41 -8.32 22.79 -10.01
CA ILE A 41 -8.95 21.61 -9.41
C ILE A 41 -8.88 20.42 -10.38
N VAL A 42 -9.23 20.61 -11.66
CA VAL A 42 -9.18 19.55 -12.66
C VAL A 42 -7.75 19.03 -12.85
N MET A 43 -6.77 19.93 -12.91
CA MET A 43 -5.36 19.54 -12.97
C MET A 43 -4.92 18.78 -11.73
N ALA A 44 -5.30 19.25 -10.53
CA ALA A 44 -4.97 18.59 -9.27
C ALA A 44 -5.55 17.17 -9.20
N ILE A 45 -6.79 16.97 -9.66
CA ILE A 45 -7.39 15.63 -9.76
C ILE A 45 -6.62 14.76 -10.77
N GLY A 46 -6.28 15.31 -11.94
CA GLY A 46 -5.48 14.58 -12.93
C GLY A 46 -4.12 14.14 -12.40
N PHE A 47 -3.42 15.03 -11.68
CA PHE A 47 -2.15 14.72 -11.02
C PHE A 47 -2.31 13.70 -9.90
N ALA A 48 -3.37 13.81 -9.09
CA ALA A 48 -3.65 12.85 -8.02
C ALA A 48 -3.84 11.44 -8.59
N LEU A 49 -4.63 11.31 -9.67
CA LEU A 49 -4.80 10.03 -10.34
C LEU A 49 -3.48 9.50 -10.93
N TRP A 50 -2.73 10.35 -11.63
CA TRP A 50 -1.46 9.93 -12.26
C TRP A 50 -0.43 9.44 -11.23
N ILE A 51 -0.37 10.08 -10.06
CA ILE A 51 0.58 9.71 -8.99
C ILE A 51 0.06 8.52 -8.18
N LEU A 52 -1.21 8.51 -7.77
CA LEU A 52 -1.73 7.54 -6.80
C LEU A 52 -2.12 6.20 -7.43
N VAL A 53 -2.53 6.16 -8.70
CA VAL A 53 -2.91 4.91 -9.39
C VAL A 53 -1.83 3.82 -9.31
N PRO A 54 -0.55 4.07 -9.64
CA PRO A 54 0.48 3.02 -9.56
C PRO A 54 0.73 2.54 -8.12
N PHE A 55 0.53 3.40 -7.11
CA PHE A 55 0.61 2.96 -5.71
C PHE A 55 -0.55 2.03 -5.39
N TYR A 56 -1.77 2.37 -5.80
CA TYR A 56 -2.94 1.54 -5.54
C TYR A 56 -2.90 0.20 -6.28
N THR A 57 -2.45 0.13 -7.53
CA THR A 57 -2.39 -1.16 -8.27
C THR A 57 -1.55 -2.20 -7.54
N LYS A 58 -0.43 -1.79 -6.92
CA LYS A 58 0.42 -2.68 -6.11
C LYS A 58 -0.32 -3.31 -4.91
N TYR A 59 -1.34 -2.66 -4.35
CA TYR A 59 -2.15 -3.22 -3.26
C TYR A 59 -3.28 -4.16 -3.73
N TYR A 60 -3.63 -4.12 -5.03
CA TYR A 60 -4.81 -4.78 -5.59
C TYR A 60 -4.51 -5.93 -6.55
N ASP A 61 -3.23 -6.23 -6.86
CA ASP A 61 -2.89 -7.28 -7.84
C ASP A 61 -3.25 -8.70 -7.41
N TRP A 62 -3.48 -8.93 -6.10
CA TRP A 62 -3.91 -10.24 -5.60
C TRP A 62 -5.43 -10.35 -5.55
N GLU A 63 -5.99 -11.29 -6.34
CA GLU A 63 -7.41 -11.67 -6.29
C GLU A 63 -7.76 -12.32 -4.93
N GLU A 64 -9.03 -12.22 -4.49
CA GLU A 64 -9.43 -12.70 -3.15
C GLU A 64 -9.20 -14.20 -2.94
N ASP A 65 -9.32 -15.01 -3.98
CA ASP A 65 -9.07 -16.45 -3.98
C ASP A 65 -7.57 -16.76 -3.80
N GLN A 66 -6.69 -15.98 -4.44
CA GLN A 66 -5.24 -16.06 -4.28
C GLN A 66 -4.80 -15.72 -2.85
N ARG A 67 -5.39 -14.67 -2.27
CA ARG A 67 -5.15 -14.29 -0.87
C ARG A 67 -5.61 -15.39 0.09
N GLN A 68 -6.77 -16.00 -0.17
CA GLN A 68 -7.26 -17.12 0.65
C GLN A 68 -6.37 -18.37 0.55
N GLU A 69 -5.77 -18.65 -0.60
CA GLU A 69 -4.85 -19.79 -0.77
C GLU A 69 -3.58 -19.60 0.07
N VAL A 70 -3.00 -18.41 0.06
CA VAL A 70 -1.78 -18.11 0.83
C VAL A 70 -2.06 -18.02 2.33
N SER A 71 -3.14 -17.36 2.75
CA SER A 71 -3.49 -17.28 4.17
C SER A 71 -3.81 -18.65 4.81
N LYS A 72 -4.29 -19.63 4.04
CA LYS A 72 -4.51 -21.00 4.56
C LYS A 72 -3.21 -21.70 4.95
N GLN A 73 -2.08 -21.33 4.35
CA GLN A 73 -0.79 -21.97 4.63
C GLN A 73 -0.24 -21.57 5.99
N CYS A 74 -0.57 -20.38 6.49
CA CYS A 74 -0.15 -19.94 7.81
C CYS A 74 -1.09 -20.39 8.94
N LEU A 75 -2.34 -20.77 8.65
CA LEU A 75 -3.27 -21.34 9.65
C LEU A 75 -2.77 -22.63 10.31
N SER A 76 -1.75 -23.30 9.77
CA SER A 76 -1.08 -24.42 10.45
C SER A 76 -0.17 -23.98 11.60
N GLU A 77 0.22 -22.70 11.65
CA GLU A 77 0.98 -22.10 12.73
C GLU A 77 0.01 -21.36 13.68
N ASN A 78 0.08 -21.70 14.97
CA ASN A 78 -0.95 -21.43 15.99
C ASN A 78 -1.18 -19.94 16.37
N ASN A 79 -0.72 -18.97 15.57
CA ASN A 79 -0.80 -17.54 15.87
C ASN A 79 -1.39 -16.74 14.69
N GLU A 80 -2.71 -16.57 14.69
CA GLU A 80 -3.45 -15.90 13.62
C GLU A 80 -3.03 -14.44 13.39
N THR A 81 -2.64 -13.71 14.44
CA THR A 81 -2.23 -12.30 14.33
C THR A 81 -0.90 -12.17 13.60
N TYR A 82 0.06 -13.03 13.95
CA TYR A 82 1.35 -13.09 13.29
C TYR A 82 1.20 -13.48 11.81
N CYS A 83 0.38 -14.49 11.54
CA CYS A 83 0.11 -14.96 10.19
C CYS A 83 -0.51 -13.88 9.30
N LYS A 84 -1.52 -13.16 9.79
CA LYS A 84 -2.11 -12.04 9.05
C LYS A 84 -1.10 -10.93 8.77
N CYS A 85 -0.18 -10.68 9.69
CA CYS A 85 0.87 -9.69 9.51
C CYS A 85 1.82 -10.10 8.37
N ILE A 86 2.34 -11.33 8.41
CA ILE A 86 3.22 -11.86 7.36
C ILE A 86 2.51 -11.93 6.01
N ASP A 87 1.27 -12.42 5.97
CA ASP A 87 0.48 -12.48 4.73
C ASP A 87 0.31 -11.09 4.11
N ASN A 88 -0.02 -10.08 4.92
CA ASN A 88 -0.14 -8.71 4.45
C ASN A 88 1.19 -8.16 3.92
N MET A 89 2.32 -8.49 4.54
CA MET A 89 3.63 -8.09 4.03
C MET A 89 3.92 -8.78 2.70
N VAL A 90 3.61 -10.07 2.57
CA VAL A 90 3.76 -10.82 1.32
C VAL A 90 2.93 -10.21 0.20
N PHE A 91 1.65 -9.89 0.46
CA PHE A 91 0.76 -9.28 -0.52
C PHE A 91 1.21 -7.87 -0.96
N LYS A 92 1.94 -7.15 -0.11
CA LYS A 92 2.48 -5.82 -0.43
C LYS A 92 3.82 -5.89 -1.17
N HIS A 93 4.60 -6.95 -0.95
CA HIS A 93 5.98 -7.01 -1.42
C HIS A 93 6.15 -7.83 -2.70
N TYR A 94 5.28 -8.80 -2.94
CA TYR A 94 5.37 -9.70 -4.09
C TYR A 94 4.10 -9.70 -4.93
N ASP A 95 4.24 -9.81 -6.24
CA ASP A 95 3.14 -10.19 -7.11
C ASP A 95 2.84 -11.69 -6.98
N PHE A 96 1.58 -12.10 -7.16
CA PHE A 96 1.19 -13.50 -7.02
C PHE A 96 2.00 -14.45 -7.91
N GLU A 97 2.24 -14.04 -9.16
CA GLU A 97 3.02 -14.81 -10.14
C GLU A 97 4.51 -14.92 -9.79
N GLU A 98 5.05 -13.93 -9.09
CA GLU A 98 6.42 -13.95 -8.58
C GLU A 98 6.48 -14.80 -7.32
N TYR A 99 5.56 -14.58 -6.38
CA TYR A 99 5.45 -15.32 -5.14
C TYR A 99 5.32 -16.84 -5.37
N LYS A 100 4.56 -17.25 -6.38
CA LYS A 100 4.39 -18.67 -6.74
C LYS A 100 5.67 -19.33 -7.24
N LYS A 101 6.61 -18.55 -7.77
CA LYS A 101 7.90 -19.05 -8.31
C LYS A 101 8.99 -19.11 -7.26
N ILE A 102 8.81 -18.46 -6.11
CA ILE A 102 9.78 -18.45 -5.01
C ILE A 102 9.86 -19.84 -4.38
N ASP A 103 11.07 -20.40 -4.35
CA ASP A 103 11.37 -21.58 -3.54
C ASP A 103 11.64 -21.16 -2.11
N ARG A 104 10.62 -21.28 -1.25
CA ARG A 104 10.64 -20.85 0.15
C ARG A 104 11.73 -21.49 1.01
N SER A 105 12.31 -22.60 0.55
CA SER A 105 13.35 -23.33 1.26
C SER A 105 14.77 -23.00 0.79
N ALA A 106 14.91 -22.46 -0.43
CA ALA A 106 16.19 -22.22 -1.08
C ALA A 106 16.44 -20.74 -1.42
N ASP A 107 15.40 -19.93 -1.50
CA ASP A 107 15.47 -18.51 -1.84
C ASP A 107 15.94 -17.69 -0.64
N LYS A 108 17.12 -17.08 -0.79
CA LYS A 108 17.75 -16.30 0.27
C LYS A 108 17.06 -14.97 0.48
N ASP A 109 16.53 -14.36 -0.57
CA ASP A 109 15.89 -13.06 -0.52
C ASP A 109 14.55 -13.20 0.22
N TYR A 110 13.82 -14.28 -0.04
CA TYR A 110 12.61 -14.61 0.72
C TYR A 110 12.91 -14.98 2.17
N ALA A 111 13.99 -15.73 2.44
CA ALA A 111 14.37 -16.07 3.82
C ALA A 111 14.79 -14.84 4.64
N GLU A 112 15.45 -13.88 4.01
CA GLU A 112 15.81 -12.59 4.62
C GLU A 112 14.57 -11.73 4.85
N PHE A 113 13.68 -11.63 3.86
CA PHE A 113 12.36 -10.98 3.98
C PHE A 113 11.57 -11.52 5.17
N ILE A 114 11.39 -12.84 5.28
CA ILE A 114 10.65 -13.45 6.39
C ILE A 114 11.33 -13.13 7.73
N LYS A 115 12.66 -13.07 7.79
CA LYS A 115 13.39 -12.77 9.02
C LYS A 115 13.21 -11.31 9.45
N GLU A 116 13.28 -10.38 8.51
CA GLU A 116 13.05 -8.95 8.75
C GLU A 116 11.64 -8.71 9.28
N PHE A 117 10.62 -9.20 8.58
CA PHE A 117 9.23 -9.04 8.99
C PHE A 117 8.83 -9.91 10.18
N LYS A 118 9.59 -10.95 10.51
CA LYS A 118 9.38 -11.72 11.74
C LYS A 118 9.61 -10.84 12.97
N GLU A 119 10.62 -9.98 12.95
CA GLU A 119 10.90 -9.06 14.06
C GLU A 119 9.82 -7.96 14.16
N ASP A 120 9.30 -7.48 13.04
CA ASP A 120 8.20 -6.51 13.00
C ASP A 120 6.83 -7.11 13.38
N CYS A 121 6.57 -8.38 13.02
CA CYS A 121 5.30 -9.05 13.27
C CYS A 121 5.23 -9.80 14.62
N PHE A 122 6.37 -10.19 15.21
CA PHE A 122 6.45 -10.72 16.60
C PHE A 122 6.86 -9.68 17.63
N GLY A 123 7.57 -8.63 17.22
CA GLY A 123 8.06 -7.58 18.11
C GLY A 123 6.88 -6.90 18.77
N ASP A 124 6.97 -6.76 20.10
CA ASP A 124 6.02 -5.99 20.89
C ASP A 124 5.69 -4.70 20.16
N SER A 125 4.41 -4.49 19.93
CA SER A 125 3.88 -3.26 19.35
C SER A 125 4.54 -2.09 20.04
N TRP A 126 5.36 -1.31 19.31
CA TRP A 126 5.74 0.03 19.76
C TRP A 126 4.61 1.03 19.46
N PHE A 127 3.37 0.57 19.67
CA PHE A 127 2.12 1.29 19.77
C PHE A 127 1.24 0.60 20.81
#